data_AF-A0A6S6TSV6-F1
#
_entry.id   AF-A0A6S6TSV6-F1
#
_cell.length_a   1.000
_cell.length_b   1.000
_cell.length_c   1.000
_cell.angle_alpha   90.00
_cell.angle_beta   90.00
_cell.angle_gamma   90.00
#
_symmetry.space_group_name_H-M   'P 1'
#
loop_
_entity.id
_entity.type
_entity.pdbx_description
1 polymer ?
#
loop_
_entity_poly.entity_id
_entity_poly.type
_entity_poly.pdbx_seq_one_letter_code
_entity_poly.pdbx_strand_id
1 'polypeptide(L)'
;MAGLRAAGQQIMLPRGLLARAALFRHTHNFTHARQDLQEVFDIADGSGMRLFLVDYHLEMGWLLLAEEKRKIPSVSPFSKGSALQQNEEVIEGSPPLKKGERGGFKIIYHIEEATRLINETGYHRRDTELAELRTEAAN
;
A
#
# COMPACT_ATOMS: atom_id res chain seq x y z
N MET A 1 -2.49 -30.05 -11.67
CA MET A 1 -3.65 -29.60 -12.47
C MET A 1 -3.90 -28.10 -12.19
N ALA A 2 -2.98 -27.16 -12.40
CA ALA A 2 -2.43 -26.63 -13.67
C ALA A 2 -3.45 -26.00 -14.65
N GLY A 3 -4.65 -25.60 -14.20
CA GLY A 3 -5.75 -25.25 -15.13
C GLY A 3 -6.21 -23.78 -15.23
N LEU A 4 -5.91 -22.89 -14.27
CA LEU A 4 -6.41 -21.49 -14.33
C LEU A 4 -5.30 -20.42 -14.29
N ARG A 5 -4.09 -20.79 -13.86
CA ARG A 5 -2.92 -19.87 -13.87
C ARG A 5 -2.36 -19.62 -15.28
N ALA A 6 -2.68 -20.48 -16.26
CA ALA A 6 -2.06 -20.49 -17.57
C ALA A 6 -2.77 -19.64 -18.65
N ALA A 7 -3.97 -19.10 -18.37
CA ALA A 7 -4.84 -18.57 -19.42
C ALA A 7 -5.25 -17.11 -19.20
N GLY A 8 -4.31 -16.16 -19.21
CA GLY A 8 -4.57 -14.72 -19.41
C GLY A 8 -5.48 -13.97 -18.41
N GLN A 9 -6.18 -14.67 -17.49
CA GLN A 9 -7.10 -14.14 -16.48
C GLN A 9 -6.39 -13.65 -15.22
N GLN A 10 -5.07 -13.89 -15.09
CA GLN A 10 -4.32 -13.45 -13.91
C GLN A 10 -4.16 -11.93 -13.83
N ILE A 11 -4.36 -11.19 -14.92
CA ILE A 11 -4.32 -9.71 -14.94
C ILE A 11 -5.57 -9.09 -14.28
N MET A 12 -6.72 -9.76 -14.35
CA MET A 12 -7.97 -9.25 -13.80
C MET A 12 -7.97 -9.23 -12.27
N LEU A 13 -7.27 -10.20 -11.66
CA LEU A 13 -7.26 -10.39 -10.22
C LEU A 13 -6.58 -9.22 -9.48
N PRO A 14 -5.33 -8.80 -9.82
CA PRO A 14 -4.72 -7.61 -9.24
C PRO A 14 -5.53 -6.33 -9.43
N ARG A 15 -6.18 -6.14 -10.59
CA ARG A 15 -7.04 -4.97 -10.84
C ARG A 15 -8.23 -4.91 -9.90
N GLY A 16 -8.91 -6.04 -9.72
CA GLY A 16 -10.06 -6.13 -8.81
C GLY A 16 -9.64 -5.88 -7.35
N LEU A 17 -8.50 -6.44 -6.94
CA LEU A 17 -7.95 -6.25 -5.60
C LEU A 17 -7.53 -4.79 -5.35
N LEU A 18 -6.87 -4.13 -6.31
CA LEU A 18 -6.51 -2.72 -6.21
C LEU A 18 -7.75 -1.81 -6.07
N ALA A 19 -8.76 -2.04 -6.90
CA ALA A 19 -10.01 -1.28 -6.80
C ALA A 19 -10.71 -1.49 -5.45
N ARG A 20 -10.69 -2.71 -4.93
CA ARG A 20 -11.26 -3.06 -3.63
C ARG A 20 -10.46 -2.43 -2.47
N ALA A 21 -9.13 -2.42 -2.55
CA ALA A 21 -8.26 -1.75 -1.60
C ALA A 21 -8.52 -0.24 -1.54
N ALA A 22 -8.68 0.42 -2.70
CA ALA A 22 -9.03 1.83 -2.77
C ALA A 22 -10.38 2.11 -2.09
N LEU A 23 -11.40 1.29 -2.34
CA LEU A 23 -12.70 1.39 -1.65
C LEU A 23 -12.56 1.20 -0.13
N PHE A 24 -11.75 0.24 0.31
CA PHE A 24 -11.51 0.00 1.73
C PHE A 24 -10.77 1.16 2.41
N ARG A 25 -9.82 1.81 1.71
CA ARG A 25 -9.18 3.05 2.18
C ARG A 25 -10.21 4.15 2.40
N HIS A 26 -11.14 4.34 1.47
CA HIS A 26 -12.22 5.34 1.58
C HIS A 26 -13.24 5.02 2.68
N THR A 27 -13.47 3.74 2.97
CA THR A 27 -14.39 3.30 4.05
C THR A 27 -13.66 3.13 5.40
N HIS A 28 -12.39 3.53 5.50
CA HIS A 28 -11.53 3.40 6.68
C HIS A 28 -11.35 1.96 7.19
N ASN A 29 -11.58 0.97 6.32
CA ASN A 29 -11.35 -0.43 6.63
C ASN A 29 -9.93 -0.86 6.22
N PHE A 30 -8.95 -0.29 6.92
CA PHE A 30 -7.55 -0.39 6.54
C PHE A 30 -6.99 -1.82 6.61
N THR A 31 -7.51 -2.66 7.52
CA THR A 31 -7.11 -4.08 7.62
C THR A 31 -7.38 -4.84 6.34
N HIS A 32 -8.59 -4.68 5.77
CA HIS A 32 -8.97 -5.37 4.54
C HIS A 32 -8.25 -4.78 3.32
N ALA A 33 -8.04 -3.45 3.29
CA ALA A 33 -7.24 -2.82 2.25
C ALA A 33 -5.80 -3.37 2.21
N ARG A 34 -5.18 -3.54 3.39
CA ARG A 34 -3.82 -4.09 3.50
C ARG A 34 -3.75 -5.55 3.08
N GLN A 35 -4.77 -6.35 3.39
CA GLN A 35 -4.86 -7.75 2.93
C GLN A 35 -4.96 -7.83 1.41
N ASP A 36 -5.82 -7.02 0.80
CA ASP A 36 -5.98 -6.97 -0.65
C ASP A 36 -4.69 -6.54 -1.35
N LEU A 37 -4.01 -5.52 -0.81
CA LEU A 37 -2.72 -5.05 -1.33
C LEU A 37 -1.62 -6.11 -1.16
N GLN A 38 -1.59 -6.83 -0.05
CA GLN A 38 -0.63 -7.92 0.13
C GLN A 38 -0.83 -9.02 -0.91
N GLU A 39 -2.09 -9.36 -1.23
CA GLU A 39 -2.39 -10.34 -2.27
C GLU A 39 -1.96 -9.84 -3.66
N VAL A 40 -2.13 -8.54 -3.95
CA VAL A 40 -1.60 -7.91 -5.18
C VAL A 40 -0.08 -8.07 -5.25
N PHE A 41 0.63 -7.77 -4.16
CA PHE A 41 2.08 -7.89 -4.10
C PHE A 41 2.53 -9.35 -4.32
N ASP A 42 1.92 -10.30 -3.61
CA ASP A 42 2.26 -11.73 -3.72
C ASP A 42 2.06 -12.27 -5.15
N ILE A 43 1.06 -11.77 -5.87
CA ILE A 43 0.84 -12.10 -7.29
C ILE A 43 1.89 -11.42 -8.16
N ALA A 44 2.18 -10.14 -7.94
CA ALA A 44 2.97 -9.31 -8.84
C ALA A 44 4.49 -9.54 -8.72
N ASP A 45 4.99 -9.78 -7.50
CA ASP A 45 6.42 -10.00 -7.19
C ASP A 45 6.99 -11.20 -7.97
N GLY A 46 6.23 -12.30 -8.02
CA GLY A 46 6.64 -13.55 -8.68
C GLY A 46 6.30 -13.66 -10.18
N SER A 47 5.54 -12.71 -10.75
CA SER A 47 4.98 -12.85 -12.11
C SER A 47 5.54 -11.87 -13.14
N GLY A 48 6.45 -10.97 -12.75
CA GLY A 48 6.98 -9.94 -13.63
C GLY A 48 5.97 -8.82 -13.97
N MET A 49 4.86 -8.76 -13.24
CA MET A 49 3.77 -7.78 -13.40
C MET A 49 4.13 -6.42 -12.78
N ARG A 50 5.26 -5.82 -13.21
CA ARG A 50 5.85 -4.63 -12.58
C ARG A 50 4.92 -3.40 -12.55
N LEU A 51 4.03 -3.24 -13.52
CA LEU A 51 3.04 -2.15 -13.51
C LEU A 51 2.10 -2.22 -12.30
N PHE A 52 1.74 -3.44 -11.87
CA PHE A 52 0.92 -3.64 -10.69
C PHE A 52 1.69 -3.43 -9.40
N LEU A 53 3.01 -3.67 -9.39
CA LEU A 53 3.85 -3.30 -8.26
C LEU A 53 3.88 -1.77 -8.09
N VAL A 54 3.94 -0.99 -9.17
CA VAL A 54 3.81 0.48 -9.08
C VAL A 54 2.49 0.86 -8.40
N ASP A 55 1.36 0.34 -8.92
CA ASP A 55 0.03 0.63 -8.38
C ASP A 55 -0.10 0.18 -6.91
N TYR A 56 0.52 -0.95 -6.54
CA TYR A 56 0.61 -1.42 -5.15
C TYR A 56 1.35 -0.43 -4.26
N HIS A 57 2.56 0.01 -4.65
CA HIS A 57 3.34 0.93 -3.82
C HIS A 57 2.62 2.27 -3.64
N LEU A 58 1.97 2.79 -4.68
CA LEU A 58 1.18 4.01 -4.59
C LEU A 58 0.00 3.87 -3.62
N GLU A 59 -0.85 2.87 -3.80
CA GLU A 59 -1.99 2.65 -2.89
C GLU A 59 -1.55 2.34 -1.46
N MET A 60 -0.41 1.67 -1.29
CA MET A 60 0.12 1.38 0.03
C MET A 60 0.59 2.65 0.76
N GLY A 61 1.23 3.56 0.03
CA GLY A 61 1.55 4.90 0.54
C GLY A 61 0.30 5.69 0.93
N TRP A 62 -0.74 5.69 0.09
CA TRP A 62 -2.01 6.34 0.39
C TRP A 62 -2.73 5.74 1.61
N LEU A 63 -2.69 4.41 1.77
CA LEU A 63 -3.29 3.76 2.93
C LEU A 63 -2.59 4.17 4.22
N LEU A 64 -1.25 4.16 4.24
CA LEU A 64 -0.45 4.54 5.40
C LEU A 64 -0.71 5.99 5.81
N LEU A 65 -0.76 6.90 4.83
CA LEU A 65 -1.11 8.29 5.08
C LEU A 65 -2.53 8.43 5.66
N ALA A 66 -3.50 7.68 5.14
CA ALA A 66 -4.87 7.68 5.67
C ALA A 66 -4.95 7.08 7.09
N GLU A 67 -4.15 6.06 7.39
CA GLU A 67 -3.99 5.49 8.74
C GLU A 67 -3.40 6.53 9.70
N GLU A 68 -2.36 7.26 9.30
CA GLU A 68 -1.74 8.33 10.08
C GLU A 68 -2.69 9.49 10.35
N LYS A 69 -3.40 9.99 9.32
CA LYS A 69 -4.41 11.04 9.47
C LYS A 69 -5.55 10.65 10.41
N ARG A 70 -5.90 9.37 10.50
CA ARG A 70 -6.89 8.86 11.47
C ARG A 70 -6.32 8.71 12.89
N LYS A 71 -5.03 8.39 13.02
CA LYS A 71 -4.34 8.32 14.33
C LYS A 71 -4.20 9.69 14.97
N ILE A 72 -4.17 10.77 14.19
CA ILE A 72 -4.39 12.12 14.72
C ILE A 72 -5.79 12.14 15.33
N PRO A 73 -5.94 12.22 16.65
CA PRO A 73 -7.26 12.27 17.25
C PRO A 73 -7.90 13.56 16.75
N SER A 74 -9.02 13.41 16.03
CA SER A 74 -10.03 14.45 15.96
C SER A 74 -10.19 14.99 17.39
N VAL A 75 -9.71 16.21 17.63
CA VAL A 75 -9.97 16.97 18.85
C VAL A 75 -11.44 17.35 18.86
N SER A 76 -12.29 16.34 19.00
CA SER A 76 -13.65 16.48 19.47
C SER A 76 -13.54 16.50 21.00
N PRO A 77 -13.91 17.59 21.70
CA PRO A 77 -13.76 17.70 23.16
C PRO A 77 -14.67 16.75 23.96
N PHE A 78 -15.34 15.80 23.30
CA PHE A 78 -16.27 14.85 23.88
C PHE A 78 -16.03 13.45 23.34
N SER A 79 -15.06 12.73 23.90
CA SER A 79 -15.07 11.27 23.99
C SER A 79 -14.06 10.84 25.04
N LYS A 80 -14.52 10.75 26.28
CA LYS A 80 -13.84 9.99 27.32
C LYS A 80 -13.95 8.50 26.99
N GLY A 81 -12.80 7.82 27.06
CA GLY A 81 -12.72 6.38 27.33
C GLY A 81 -12.46 5.50 26.11
N SER A 82 -11.21 5.07 25.92
CA SER A 82 -10.79 3.73 26.33
C SER A 82 -9.39 3.41 25.82
N ALA A 83 -8.61 2.80 26.69
CA ALA A 83 -7.23 2.36 26.52
C ALA A 83 -7.04 1.41 25.33
N LEU A 84 -5.94 1.57 24.59
CA LEU A 84 -4.73 0.76 24.77
C LEU A 84 -3.59 1.40 23.97
N GLN A 85 -2.47 1.54 24.66
CA GLN A 85 -1.26 2.22 24.25
C GLN A 85 -0.17 1.18 24.05
N GLN A 86 0.42 1.12 22.86
CA GLN A 86 1.70 0.48 22.54
C GLN A 86 2.26 1.29 21.35
N ASN A 87 3.11 2.32 21.53
CA ASN A 87 4.52 2.29 21.92
C ASN A 87 5.31 1.14 21.30
N GLU A 88 5.86 1.34 20.09
CA GLU A 88 7.14 0.76 19.69
C GLU A 88 7.96 1.78 18.89
N GLU A 89 9.12 2.10 19.45
CA GLU A 89 10.20 2.92 18.94
C GLU A 89 11.21 2.00 18.21
N VAL A 90 11.72 2.47 17.06
CA VAL A 90 13.03 2.16 16.44
C VAL A 90 13.23 0.76 15.80
N ILE A 91 13.62 0.74 14.51
CA ILE A 91 14.94 0.30 14.00
C ILE A 91 15.12 0.82 12.55
N GLU A 92 16.23 1.51 12.37
CA GLU A 92 16.78 2.04 11.13
C GLU A 92 17.38 0.89 10.30
N GLY A 93 17.03 0.85 9.00
CA GLY A 93 17.68 0.00 8.00
C GLY A 93 17.18 -1.44 7.91
N SER A 94 16.40 -1.78 6.87
CA SER A 94 16.58 -2.97 6.02
C SER A 94 15.47 -3.13 4.95
N PRO A 95 15.82 -3.46 3.69
CA PRO A 95 14.96 -4.09 2.68
C PRO A 95 15.11 -5.64 2.73
N PRO A 96 14.42 -6.47 1.90
CA PRO A 96 13.09 -6.39 1.30
C PRO A 96 12.08 -7.30 2.06
N LEU A 97 10.79 -7.12 1.75
CA LEU A 97 9.67 -7.96 2.22
C LEU A 97 9.97 -9.46 2.14
N LYS A 98 10.31 -10.08 3.28
CA LYS A 98 10.21 -11.53 3.42
C LYS A 98 8.73 -11.89 3.60
N LYS A 99 8.27 -12.81 2.75
CA LYS A 99 6.98 -13.49 2.84
C LYS A 99 6.72 -13.95 4.29
N GLY A 100 5.89 -13.21 5.02
CA GLY A 100 5.50 -13.54 6.40
C GLY A 100 5.66 -12.42 7.45
N GLU A 101 6.33 -11.31 7.14
CA GLU A 101 6.48 -10.21 8.11
C GLU A 101 5.45 -9.09 7.86
N ARG A 102 4.55 -8.90 8.82
CA ARG A 102 3.59 -7.78 8.90
C ARG A 102 4.29 -6.48 9.35
N GLY A 103 5.49 -6.22 8.84
CA GLY A 103 6.24 -5.00 9.11
C GLY A 103 5.75 -3.89 8.18
N GLY A 104 5.01 -2.92 8.72
CA GLY A 104 4.55 -1.78 7.95
C GLY A 104 5.73 -0.94 7.46
N PHE A 105 5.93 -0.89 6.15
CA PHE A 105 6.89 0.04 5.55
C PHE A 105 6.44 1.48 5.81
N LYS A 106 7.41 2.39 5.87
CA LYS A 106 7.15 3.83 5.93
C LYS A 106 6.65 4.31 4.56
N ILE A 107 5.85 5.38 4.55
CA ILE A 107 5.32 6.00 3.32
C ILE A 107 6.46 6.31 2.32
N ILE A 108 7.60 6.80 2.83
CA ILE A 108 8.78 7.14 2.02
C ILE A 108 9.32 5.95 1.22
N TYR A 109 9.37 4.75 1.81
CA TYR A 109 9.84 3.55 1.11
C TYR A 109 8.94 3.23 -0.10
N HIS A 110 7.62 3.35 0.07
CA HIS A 110 6.69 3.13 -1.03
C HIS A 110 6.82 4.19 -2.13
N ILE A 111 7.10 5.44 -1.76
CA ILE A 111 7.39 6.50 -2.74
C ILE A 111 8.66 6.16 -3.54
N GLU A 112 9.74 5.74 -2.88
CA GLU A 112 11.00 5.41 -3.53
C GLU A 112 10.86 4.22 -4.48
N GLU A 113 10.22 3.13 -4.04
CA GLU A 113 9.99 1.96 -4.88
C GLU A 113 9.03 2.25 -6.05
N ALA A 114 7.95 3.03 -5.82
CA ALA A 114 7.09 3.48 -6.91
C ALA A 114 7.88 4.30 -7.94
N THR A 115 8.74 5.20 -7.49
CA THR A 115 9.60 6.02 -8.37
C THR A 115 10.53 5.15 -9.19
N ARG A 116 11.21 4.20 -8.54
CA ARG A 116 12.11 3.26 -9.19
C ARG A 116 11.39 2.45 -10.26
N LEU A 117 10.24 1.86 -9.92
CA LEU A 117 9.47 1.02 -10.83
C LEU A 117 8.87 1.83 -11.99
N ILE A 118 8.46 3.08 -11.78
CA ILE A 118 8.00 3.97 -12.86
C ILE A 118 9.14 4.21 -13.85
N ASN A 119 10.34 4.54 -13.36
CA ASN A 119 11.50 4.76 -14.22
C ASN A 119 11.91 3.49 -14.99
N GLU A 120 11.82 2.33 -14.35
CA GLU A 120 12.12 1.04 -14.98
C GLU A 120 11.08 0.62 -16.03
N THR A 121 9.81 0.96 -15.84
CA THR A 121 8.70 0.52 -16.70
C THR A 121 8.22 1.56 -17.71
N GLY A 122 8.65 2.82 -17.57
CA GLY A 122 8.16 3.96 -18.36
C GLY A 122 6.71 4.34 -18.05
N TYR A 123 6.22 3.98 -16.86
CA TYR A 123 4.81 4.05 -16.49
C TYR A 123 4.40 5.41 -15.93
N HIS A 124 4.62 6.46 -16.72
CA HIS A 124 4.43 7.86 -16.35
C HIS A 124 2.98 8.27 -16.08
N ARG A 125 2.00 7.40 -16.36
CA ARG A 125 0.57 7.71 -16.11
C ARG A 125 0.26 7.95 -14.63
N ARG A 126 1.15 7.51 -13.73
CA ARG A 126 1.02 7.65 -12.27
C ARG A 126 1.91 8.74 -11.69
N ASP A 127 2.60 9.52 -12.51
CA ASP A 127 3.50 10.58 -12.03
C ASP A 127 2.74 11.64 -11.22
N THR A 128 1.50 11.96 -11.63
CA THR A 128 0.62 12.86 -10.88
C THR A 128 0.33 12.33 -9.48
N GLU A 129 -0.09 11.08 -9.36
CA GLU A 129 -0.39 10.46 -8.07
C GLU A 129 0.84 10.32 -7.18
N LEU A 130 2.01 10.02 -7.76
CA LEU A 130 3.28 9.98 -7.03
C LEU A 130 3.64 11.37 -6.48
N ALA A 131 3.45 12.43 -7.27
CA ALA A 131 3.74 13.80 -6.85
C ALA A 131 2.78 14.26 -5.74
N GLU A 132 1.49 13.93 -5.85
CA GLU A 132 0.49 14.18 -4.82
C GLU A 132 0.86 13.46 -3.51
N LEU A 133 1.16 12.16 -3.59
CA LEU A 133 1.55 11.37 -2.42
C LEU A 133 2.81 11.92 -1.75
N ARG A 134 3.80 12.37 -2.52
CA ARG A 134 5.01 13.03 -1.99
C ARG A 134 4.71 14.32 -1.26
N THR A 135 3.81 15.14 -1.82
CA THR A 135 3.43 16.42 -1.22
C THR A 135 2.70 16.19 0.09
N GLU A 136 1.75 15.25 0.10
CA GLU A 136 0.97 14.91 1.28
C GLU A 136 1.79 14.23 2.38
N ALA A 137 2.80 13.42 2.03
CA ALA A 137 3.70 12.79 3.00
C ALA A 137 4.72 13.78 3.62
N ALA A 138 4.91 14.95 3.00
CA ALA A 138 5.78 16.00 3.49
C ALA A 138 5.05 17.04 4.38
N ASN A 139 3.71 16.96 4.47
CA ASN A 139 2.85 17.82 5.28
C ASN A 139 2.63 17.25 6.69
#